data_AF-A0A818X921-F1
#
_entry.id   AF-A0A818X921-F1
#
_cell.length_a   1.000
_cell.length_b   1.000
_cell.length_c   1.000
_cell.angle_alpha   90.00
_cell.angle_beta   90.00
_cell.angle_gamma   90.00
#
_symmetry.space_group_name_H-M   'P 1'
#
loop_
_entity.id
_entity.type
_entity.pdbx_description
1 polymer ?
#
loop_
_entity_poly.entity_id
_entity_poly.type
_entity_poly.pdbx_seq_one_letter_code
_entity_poly.pdbx_strand_id
1 'polypeptide(L)'
;MASNFQQRQRILQFLIIPDISSTEKRTLASRPLFDIRKIDDFIKKFDLFYNDNFGFRVRLVAANTRLHVNLFGISGVPRVIIGKHGWLFINDYPPTDPRAFSSWQGYNPYSLDELVAIQKNLEAENKWFTQQNITFLILPSPDKHSIYSEYLPWQYNTIVGPSRQAQIFEHMKLHSNLQLVD
;
A
#
# COMPACT_ATOMS: atom_id res chain seq x y z
N MET A 1 2.15 48.02 3.55
CA MET A 1 3.29 47.40 4.27
C MET A 1 2.89 46.47 5.43
N ALA A 2 1.61 46.13 5.64
CA ALA A 2 1.17 45.27 6.75
C ALA A 2 1.00 43.78 6.40
N SER A 3 0.97 43.38 5.11
CA SER A 3 0.64 42.00 4.73
C SER A 3 1.81 41.01 4.82
N ASN A 4 3.06 41.49 4.77
CA ASN A 4 4.25 40.62 4.82
C ASN A 4 4.58 40.13 6.25
N PHE A 5 4.03 40.75 7.29
CA PHE A 5 4.31 40.39 8.68
C PHE A 5 3.47 39.20 9.16
N GLN A 6 2.20 39.12 8.74
CA GLN A 6 1.33 37.97 9.07
C GLN A 6 1.73 36.68 8.33
N GLN A 7 2.29 36.79 7.12
CA GLN A 7 2.75 35.64 6.35
C GLN A 7 4.03 35.03 6.93
N ARG A 8 4.93 35.85 7.51
CA ARG A 8 6.14 35.38 8.20
C ARG A 8 5.85 34.72 9.56
N GLN A 9 4.82 35.16 10.28
CA GLN A 9 4.41 34.50 11.53
C GLN A 9 3.80 33.11 11.30
N ARG A 10 3.13 32.88 10.16
CA ARG A 10 2.61 31.54 9.79
C ARG A 10 3.69 30.53 9.40
N ILE A 11 4.84 30.97 8.91
CA ILE A 11 5.97 30.09 8.57
C ILE A 11 6.68 29.59 9.83
N LEU A 12 6.77 30.43 10.87
CA LEU A 12 7.41 30.09 12.14
C LEU A 12 6.55 29.19 13.04
N GLN A 13 5.23 29.22 12.90
CA GLN A 13 4.33 28.40 13.72
C GLN A 13 4.26 26.92 13.28
N PHE A 14 4.80 26.56 12.11
CA PHE A 14 4.83 25.18 11.59
C PHE A 14 6.16 24.44 11.85
N LEU A 15 7.16 25.13 12.42
CA LEU A 15 8.46 24.53 12.81
C LEU A 15 8.38 23.76 14.14
N ILE A 16 7.30 23.97 14.90
CA ILE A 16 7.02 23.21 16.12
C ILE A 16 5.99 22.14 15.75
N ILE A 17 6.49 21.04 15.19
CA ILE A 17 5.70 19.80 15.15
C ILE A 17 5.75 19.27 16.59
N PRO A 18 4.63 19.21 17.34
CA PRO A 18 4.61 18.54 18.64
C PRO A 18 5.08 17.10 18.43
N ASP A 19 5.82 16.52 19.38
CA ASP A 19 6.29 15.14 19.25
C ASP A 19 5.11 14.25 18.90
N ILE A 20 5.09 13.78 17.65
CA ILE A 20 4.11 12.83 17.18
C ILE A 20 4.46 11.58 17.96
N SER A 21 3.76 11.34 19.08
CA SER A 21 3.79 10.07 19.77
C SER A 21 3.60 9.02 18.69
N SER A 22 4.55 8.08 18.59
CA SER A 22 4.49 6.99 17.62
C SER A 22 3.04 6.52 17.45
N THR A 23 2.52 6.57 16.22
CA THR A 23 1.20 6.02 15.90
C THR A 23 1.14 4.51 16.16
N GLU A 24 2.30 3.88 16.33
CA GLU A 24 2.46 2.51 16.78
C GLU A 24 2.41 2.47 18.32
N LYS A 25 1.37 1.84 18.90
CA LYS A 25 1.29 1.54 20.35
C LYS A 25 2.36 0.49 20.72
N ARG A 26 3.61 0.93 20.82
CA ARG A 26 4.75 0.06 21.13
C ARG A 26 5.56 0.64 22.28
N THR A 27 6.02 -0.24 23.18
CA THR A 27 6.93 0.12 24.26
C THR A 27 8.30 0.45 23.68
N LEU A 28 8.80 1.67 23.90
CA LEU A 28 10.11 2.07 23.42
C LEU A 28 11.22 1.24 24.10
N ALA A 29 12.24 0.86 23.34
CA ALA A 29 13.40 0.19 23.89
C ALA A 29 14.09 1.07 24.94
N SER A 30 14.47 0.46 26.07
CA SER A 30 15.21 1.11 27.14
C SER A 30 16.69 1.22 26.81
N ARG A 31 17.39 2.20 27.40
CA ARG A 31 18.82 2.42 27.16
C ARG A 31 19.64 1.21 27.64
N PRO A 32 20.40 0.53 26.78
CA PRO A 32 21.21 -0.60 27.20
C PRO A 32 22.43 -0.13 28.01
N LEU A 33 22.84 -0.97 28.97
CA LEU A 33 24.10 -0.79 29.69
C LEU A 33 25.26 -1.33 28.85
N PHE A 34 26.35 -0.58 28.78
CA PHE A 34 27.55 -1.00 28.08
C PHE A 34 28.24 -2.16 28.82
N ASP A 35 28.41 -3.30 28.16
CA ASP A 35 29.20 -4.44 28.64
C ASP A 35 30.10 -4.98 27.53
N ILE A 36 31.41 -4.80 27.71
CA ILE A 36 32.45 -5.22 26.77
C ILE A 36 32.47 -6.75 26.54
N ARG A 37 31.98 -7.54 27.50
CA ARG A 37 31.92 -9.02 27.41
C ARG A 37 30.73 -9.53 26.59
N LYS A 38 29.76 -8.65 26.32
CA LYS A 38 28.53 -8.95 25.56
C LYS A 38 28.32 -7.91 24.46
N ILE A 39 29.39 -7.61 23.72
CA ILE A 39 29.40 -6.52 22.74
C ILE A 39 28.33 -6.68 21.65
N ASP A 40 28.09 -7.92 21.16
CA ASP A 40 27.07 -8.19 20.13
C ASP A 40 25.65 -7.93 20.63
N ASP A 41 25.35 -8.29 21.88
CA ASP A 41 24.06 -8.05 22.51
C ASP A 41 23.87 -6.56 22.83
N PHE A 42 24.94 -5.88 23.24
CA PHE A 42 24.95 -4.43 23.41
C PHE A 42 24.66 -3.70 22.09
N ILE A 43 25.33 -4.05 20.99
CA ILE A 43 25.13 -3.43 19.67
C ILE A 43 23.67 -3.60 19.22
N LYS A 44 23.12 -4.81 19.30
CA LYS A 44 21.72 -5.08 18.92
C LYS A 44 20.72 -4.28 19.75
N LYS A 45 20.90 -4.22 21.07
CA LYS A 45 20.03 -3.45 21.96
C LYS A 45 20.20 -1.94 21.78
N PHE A 46 21.41 -1.51 21.44
CA PHE A 46 21.71 -0.12 21.16
C PHE A 46 21.09 0.32 19.84
N ASP A 47 21.13 -0.49 18.79
CA ASP A 47 20.44 -0.23 17.53
C ASP A 47 18.93 -0.10 17.72
N LEU A 48 18.32 -0.98 18.53
CA LEU A 48 16.91 -0.87 18.89
C LEU A 48 16.62 0.41 19.67
N PHE A 49 17.41 0.72 20.70
CA PHE A 49 17.28 1.95 21.48
C PHE A 49 17.44 3.20 20.60
N TYR A 50 18.45 3.21 19.72
CA TYR A 50 18.73 4.33 18.83
C TYR A 50 17.59 4.53 17.83
N ASN A 51 17.09 3.47 17.19
CA ASN A 51 15.96 3.55 16.27
C ASN A 51 14.68 4.06 16.93
N ASP A 52 14.48 3.77 18.22
CA ASP A 52 13.30 4.14 19.01
C ASP A 52 13.41 5.52 19.65
N ASN A 53 14.62 5.96 20.01
CA ASN A 53 14.87 7.19 20.78
C ASN A 53 15.56 8.29 19.97
N PHE A 54 15.86 8.07 18.68
CA PHE A 54 16.35 9.12 17.79
C PHE A 54 15.21 10.12 17.50
N GLY A 55 15.07 11.12 18.37
CA GLY A 55 13.94 12.05 18.38
C GLY A 55 13.74 12.87 17.09
N PHE A 56 14.77 12.99 16.24
CA PHE A 56 14.66 13.68 14.95
C PHE A 56 14.22 12.77 13.81
N ARG A 57 14.16 11.44 13.97
CA ARG A 57 13.82 10.51 12.87
C ARG A 57 12.46 10.86 12.25
N VAL A 58 11.44 10.99 13.11
CA VAL A 58 10.08 11.30 12.68
C VAL A 58 10.04 12.64 11.95
N ARG A 59 10.79 13.64 12.45
CA ARG A 59 10.86 14.98 11.83
C ARG A 59 11.57 14.95 10.48
N LEU A 60 12.67 14.21 10.35
CA LEU A 60 13.41 14.07 9.10
C LEU A 60 12.61 13.28 8.06
N VAL A 61 11.94 12.19 8.46
CA VAL A 61 11.06 11.42 7.58
C VAL A 61 9.88 12.29 7.13
N ALA A 62 9.20 12.97 8.05
CA ALA A 62 8.10 13.88 7.72
C ALA A 62 8.55 15.03 6.81
N ALA A 63 9.72 15.63 7.06
CA ALA A 63 10.30 16.64 6.20
C ALA A 63 10.61 16.09 4.81
N ASN A 64 11.22 14.91 4.72
CA ASN A 64 11.51 14.25 3.46
C ASN A 64 10.22 13.95 2.67
N THR A 65 9.21 13.37 3.31
CA THR A 65 7.90 13.14 2.68
C THR A 65 7.28 14.46 2.22
N ARG A 66 7.31 15.52 3.04
CA ARG A 66 6.77 16.83 2.67
C ARG A 66 7.51 17.45 1.50
N LEU A 67 8.83 17.32 1.43
CA LEU A 67 9.62 17.75 0.27
C LEU A 67 9.20 16.99 -0.99
N HIS A 68 9.10 15.66 -0.91
CA HIS A 68 8.64 14.84 -2.04
C HIS A 68 7.24 15.23 -2.55
N VAL A 69 6.30 15.40 -1.62
CA VAL A 69 4.92 15.77 -1.95
C VAL A 69 4.85 17.19 -2.53
N ASN A 70 5.49 18.16 -1.88
CA ASN A 70 5.35 19.58 -2.25
C ASN A 70 6.18 19.98 -3.47
N LEU A 71 7.37 19.39 -3.66
CA LEU A 71 8.25 19.75 -4.77
C LEU A 71 7.99 18.91 -6.02
N PHE A 72 7.69 17.62 -5.85
CA PHE A 72 7.61 16.67 -6.96
C PHE A 72 6.21 16.07 -7.15
N GLY A 73 5.27 16.29 -6.23
CA GLY A 73 3.92 15.69 -6.30
C GLY A 73 3.92 14.18 -6.13
N ILE A 74 5.02 13.59 -5.64
CA ILE A 74 5.18 12.14 -5.47
C ILE A 74 5.10 11.76 -3.99
N SER A 75 4.65 10.54 -3.72
CA SER A 75 4.69 9.99 -2.38
C SER A 75 6.12 9.80 -1.90
N GLY A 76 6.40 10.19 -0.65
CA GLY A 76 7.64 9.81 0.04
C GLY A 76 7.71 8.32 0.41
N VAL A 77 6.66 7.55 0.12
CA VAL A 77 6.56 6.10 0.31
C VAL A 77 6.38 5.42 -1.06
N PRO A 78 7.29 4.53 -1.49
CA PRO A 78 7.25 3.92 -2.83
C PRO A 78 5.95 3.18 -3.18
N ARG A 79 5.21 2.72 -2.16
CA ARG A 79 3.97 1.94 -2.30
C ARG A 79 2.69 2.77 -2.37
N VAL A 80 2.78 4.10 -2.49
CA VAL A 80 1.59 4.97 -2.52
C VAL A 80 1.68 5.93 -3.71
N ILE A 81 0.58 6.05 -4.45
CA ILE A 81 0.38 7.06 -5.49
C ILE A 81 -0.53 8.14 -4.93
N ILE A 82 -0.12 9.39 -5.10
CA ILE A 82 -0.93 10.56 -4.72
C ILE A 82 -1.75 10.97 -5.93
N GLY A 83 -3.06 10.81 -5.82
CA GLY A 83 -4.06 11.29 -6.75
C GLY A 83 -4.50 12.73 -6.49
N LYS A 84 -5.46 13.17 -7.29
CA LYS A 84 -6.09 14.49 -7.20
C LYS A 84 -6.75 14.66 -5.84
N HIS A 85 -6.82 15.91 -5.36
CA HIS A 85 -7.46 16.25 -4.09
C HIS A 85 -6.93 15.47 -2.86
N GLY A 86 -5.67 15.03 -2.89
CA GLY A 86 -5.02 14.32 -1.78
C GLY A 86 -5.43 12.86 -1.64
N TRP A 87 -6.09 12.28 -2.65
CA TRP A 87 -6.43 10.86 -2.66
C TRP A 87 -5.16 10.00 -2.66
N LEU A 88 -5.12 8.98 -1.82
CA LEU A 88 -4.02 8.02 -1.76
C LEU A 88 -4.46 6.69 -2.36
N PHE A 89 -3.69 6.19 -3.31
CA PHE A 89 -3.86 4.89 -3.93
C PHE A 89 -2.67 4.00 -3.62
N ILE A 90 -2.91 2.70 -3.43
CA ILE A 90 -1.81 1.74 -3.28
C ILE A 90 -1.15 1.58 -4.65
N ASN A 91 0.17 1.74 -4.70
CA ASN A 91 0.96 1.42 -5.87
C ASN A 91 1.15 -0.10 -5.92
N ASP A 92 0.13 -0.78 -6.42
CA ASP A 92 0.17 -2.23 -6.62
C ASP A 92 0.75 -2.53 -8.00
N TYR A 93 1.82 -3.31 -8.03
CA TYR A 93 2.41 -3.83 -9.24
C TYR A 93 2.86 -5.27 -8.98
N PRO A 94 2.50 -6.22 -9.85
CA PRO A 94 2.86 -7.61 -9.67
C PRO A 94 4.38 -7.78 -9.80
N PRO A 95 4.98 -8.83 -9.20
CA PRO A 95 6.43 -9.07 -9.30
C PRO A 95 6.96 -9.13 -10.74
N THR A 96 6.08 -9.46 -11.69
CA THR A 96 6.36 -9.64 -13.10
C THR A 96 6.22 -8.36 -13.93
N ASP A 97 5.69 -7.28 -13.38
CA ASP A 97 5.45 -6.03 -14.10
C ASP A 97 5.68 -4.82 -13.19
N PRO A 98 6.65 -3.94 -13.48
CA PRO A 98 6.92 -2.76 -12.65
C PRO A 98 5.86 -1.65 -12.80
N ARG A 99 4.86 -1.81 -13.68
CA ARG A 99 3.80 -0.81 -13.88
C ARG A 99 2.75 -0.92 -12.78
N ALA A 100 2.49 0.22 -12.13
CA ALA A 100 1.37 0.38 -11.22
C ALA A 100 0.05 0.05 -11.92
N PHE A 101 -0.84 -0.66 -11.22
CA PHE A 101 -2.17 -1.04 -11.68
C PHE A 101 -2.19 -1.89 -12.95
N SER A 102 -1.09 -2.56 -13.33
CA SER A 102 -1.02 -3.36 -14.56
C SER A 102 -2.07 -4.47 -14.64
N SER A 103 -2.46 -5.04 -13.50
CA SER A 103 -3.55 -6.02 -13.38
C SER A 103 -4.92 -5.42 -13.71
N TRP A 104 -5.17 -4.16 -13.35
CA TRP A 104 -6.43 -3.46 -13.63
C TRP A 104 -6.48 -2.91 -15.05
N GLN A 105 -5.37 -2.34 -15.52
CA GLN A 105 -5.25 -1.74 -16.85
C GLN A 105 -5.18 -2.78 -17.99
N GLY A 106 -5.02 -4.07 -17.67
CA GLY A 106 -4.94 -5.14 -18.67
C GLY A 106 -3.55 -5.30 -19.32
N TYR A 107 -2.51 -4.74 -18.69
CA TYR A 107 -1.12 -4.84 -19.18
C TYR A 107 -0.44 -6.19 -18.87
N ASN A 108 -1.02 -6.96 -17.96
CA ASN A 108 -0.53 -8.27 -17.53
C ASN A 108 -1.69 -9.29 -17.54
N PRO A 109 -2.19 -9.69 -18.71
CA PRO A 109 -3.28 -10.66 -18.81
C PRO A 109 -2.86 -12.05 -18.35
N TYR A 110 -3.82 -12.87 -17.95
CA TYR A 110 -3.57 -14.29 -17.72
C TYR A 110 -3.46 -15.04 -19.05
N SER A 111 -2.57 -16.02 -19.09
CA SER A 111 -2.63 -17.10 -20.08
C SER A 111 -3.82 -18.03 -19.79
N LEU A 112 -4.25 -18.78 -20.81
CA LEU A 112 -5.32 -19.76 -20.65
C LEU A 112 -4.96 -20.82 -19.59
N ASP A 113 -3.70 -21.27 -19.56
CA ASP A 113 -3.23 -22.26 -18.59
C ASP A 113 -3.32 -21.74 -17.15
N GLU A 114 -3.00 -20.46 -16.91
CA GLU A 114 -3.17 -19.84 -15.60
C GLU A 114 -4.65 -19.75 -15.20
N LEU A 115 -5.55 -19.37 -16.13
CA LEU A 115 -6.99 -19.32 -15.87
C LEU A 115 -7.55 -20.71 -15.52
N VAL A 116 -7.14 -21.74 -16.27
CA VAL A 116 -7.52 -23.13 -16.00
C VAL A 116 -6.96 -23.60 -14.65
N ALA A 117 -5.75 -23.20 -14.28
CA ALA A 117 -5.18 -23.53 -12.98
C ALA A 117 -5.95 -22.87 -11.83
N ILE A 118 -6.29 -21.58 -11.97
CA ILE A 118 -7.12 -20.85 -10.99
C ILE A 118 -8.49 -21.52 -10.84
N GLN A 119 -9.15 -21.84 -11.95
CA GLN A 119 -10.42 -22.54 -11.96
C GLN A 119 -10.34 -23.84 -11.16
N LYS A 120 -9.38 -24.71 -11.49
CA LYS A 120 -9.21 -26.02 -10.83
C LYS A 120 -8.99 -25.90 -9.33
N ASN A 121 -8.21 -24.89 -8.91
CA ASN A 121 -7.95 -24.66 -7.49
C ASN A 121 -9.23 -24.25 -6.74
N LEU A 122 -9.98 -23.29 -7.29
CA LEU A 122 -11.24 -22.83 -6.68
C LEU A 122 -12.30 -23.93 -6.62
N GLU A 123 -12.39 -24.77 -7.67
CA GLU A 123 -13.31 -25.91 -7.69
C GLU A 123 -12.91 -26.99 -6.68
N ALA A 124 -11.61 -27.22 -6.49
CA ALA A 124 -11.10 -28.15 -5.49
C ALA A 124 -11.42 -27.67 -4.06
N GLU A 125 -11.25 -26.37 -3.78
CA GLU A 125 -11.64 -25.76 -2.50
C GLU A 125 -13.13 -25.88 -2.26
N ASN A 126 -13.96 -25.53 -3.24
CA ASN A 126 -15.42 -25.67 -3.14
C ASN A 126 -15.84 -27.11 -2.87
N LYS A 127 -15.22 -28.08 -3.55
CA LYS A 127 -15.49 -29.51 -3.33
C LYS A 127 -15.18 -29.91 -1.88
N TRP A 128 -14.07 -29.43 -1.33
CA TRP A 128 -13.67 -29.69 0.05
C TRP A 128 -14.66 -29.12 1.07
N PHE A 129 -15.13 -27.89 0.86
CA PHE A 129 -16.16 -27.27 1.71
C PHE A 129 -17.53 -27.97 1.58
N THR A 130 -17.91 -28.34 0.35
CA THR A 130 -19.17 -29.03 0.09
C THR A 130 -19.24 -30.39 0.79
N GLN A 131 -18.12 -31.12 0.86
CA GLN A 131 -18.02 -32.38 1.62
C GLN A 131 -18.30 -32.22 3.11
N GLN A 132 -18.17 -31.01 3.64
CA GLN A 132 -18.44 -30.67 5.04
C GLN A 132 -19.81 -29.98 5.22
N ASN A 133 -20.65 -29.94 4.18
CA ASN A 133 -21.91 -29.20 4.14
C ASN A 133 -21.72 -27.68 4.37
N ILE A 134 -20.61 -27.11 3.91
CA ILE A 134 -20.31 -25.67 3.99
C ILE A 134 -20.48 -25.06 2.60
N THR A 135 -21.27 -23.98 2.51
CA THR A 135 -21.41 -23.20 1.28
C THR A 135 -20.18 -22.33 1.06
N PHE A 136 -19.58 -22.42 -0.13
CA PHE A 136 -18.43 -21.62 -0.53
C PHE A 136 -18.85 -20.56 -1.56
N LEU A 137 -18.55 -19.30 -1.27
CA LEU A 137 -18.91 -18.14 -2.08
C LEU A 137 -17.66 -17.35 -2.43
N ILE A 138 -17.56 -16.90 -3.68
CA ILE A 138 -16.49 -16.03 -4.14
C ILE A 138 -17.08 -14.63 -4.33
N LEU A 139 -16.59 -13.67 -3.53
CA LEU A 139 -16.97 -12.27 -3.59
C LEU A 139 -15.72 -11.43 -3.92
N PRO A 140 -15.55 -11.00 -5.17
CA PRO A 140 -14.41 -10.19 -5.55
C PRO A 140 -14.65 -8.74 -5.10
N SER A 141 -13.88 -8.27 -4.12
CA SER A 141 -13.95 -6.88 -3.70
C SER A 141 -13.33 -5.99 -4.78
N PRO A 142 -14.01 -4.92 -5.22
CA PRO A 142 -13.41 -3.95 -6.12
C PRO A 142 -12.25 -3.22 -5.43
N ASP A 143 -11.22 -2.91 -6.20
CA ASP A 143 -10.12 -2.07 -5.74
C ASP A 143 -10.49 -0.59 -5.73
N LYS A 144 -9.86 0.19 -4.84
CA LYS A 144 -10.10 1.64 -4.74
C LYS A 144 -9.91 2.37 -6.06
N HIS A 145 -8.92 1.96 -6.85
CA HIS A 145 -8.60 2.59 -8.14
C HIS A 145 -9.59 2.23 -9.25
N SER A 146 -10.35 1.13 -9.12
CA SER A 146 -11.40 0.79 -10.10
C SER A 146 -12.67 1.61 -9.88
N ILE A 147 -13.02 1.94 -8.63
CA ILE A 147 -14.20 2.76 -8.31
C ILE A 147 -13.92 4.27 -8.45
N TYR A 148 -12.74 4.73 -8.01
CA TYR A 148 -12.42 6.15 -7.87
C TYR A 148 -11.34 6.61 -8.88
N SER A 149 -11.39 6.07 -10.10
CA SER A 149 -10.39 6.30 -11.15
C SER A 149 -10.27 7.77 -11.57
N GLU A 150 -11.33 8.57 -11.42
CA GLU A 150 -11.37 10.00 -11.71
C GLU A 150 -10.38 10.82 -10.84
N TYR A 151 -10.07 10.31 -9.65
CA TYR A 151 -9.10 10.90 -8.74
C TYR A 151 -7.66 10.43 -9.00
N LEU A 152 -7.43 9.47 -9.88
CA LEU A 152 -6.08 9.11 -10.28
C LEU A 152 -5.43 10.23 -11.13
N PRO A 153 -4.10 10.36 -11.07
CA PRO A 153 -3.35 11.15 -12.04
C PRO A 153 -3.59 10.62 -13.45
N TRP A 154 -3.66 11.51 -14.45
CA TRP A 154 -4.02 11.16 -15.82
C TRP A 154 -3.14 10.08 -16.45
N GLN A 155 -1.88 9.95 -15.99
CA GLN A 155 -0.93 8.95 -16.48
C GLN A 155 -1.38 7.50 -16.21
N TYR A 156 -2.27 7.29 -15.24
CA TYR A 156 -2.75 5.97 -14.83
C TYR A 156 -4.14 5.62 -15.40
N ASN A 157 -4.75 6.48 -16.23
CA ASN A 157 -6.10 6.25 -16.74
C ASN A 157 -6.16 5.42 -18.02
N THR A 158 -5.02 4.91 -18.49
CA THR A 158 -4.96 4.08 -19.70
C THR A 158 -5.43 2.66 -19.40
N ILE A 159 -6.49 2.22 -20.09
CA ILE A 159 -6.96 0.83 -20.09
C ILE A 159 -6.64 0.22 -21.46
N VAL A 160 -5.92 -0.91 -21.45
CA VAL A 160 -5.46 -1.62 -22.65
C VAL A 160 -6.27 -2.89 -22.90
N GLY A 161 -6.77 -3.53 -21.85
CA GLY A 161 -7.53 -4.77 -21.96
C GLY A 161 -8.36 -5.04 -20.71
N PRO A 162 -9.04 -6.20 -20.65
CA PRO A 162 -9.80 -6.58 -19.46
C PRO A 162 -8.85 -6.73 -18.27
N SER A 163 -9.31 -6.31 -17.09
CA SER A 163 -8.57 -6.54 -15.84
C SER A 163 -8.41 -8.03 -15.58
N ARG A 164 -7.38 -8.42 -14.81
CA ARG A 164 -7.20 -9.81 -14.36
C ARG A 164 -8.42 -10.34 -13.60
N GLN A 165 -9.07 -9.47 -12.80
CA GLN A 165 -10.33 -9.80 -12.12
C GLN A 165 -11.44 -10.11 -13.13
N ALA A 166 -11.63 -9.27 -14.15
CA ALA A 166 -12.63 -9.49 -15.19
C ALA A 166 -12.33 -10.78 -15.98
N GLN A 167 -11.08 -11.06 -16.30
CA GLN A 167 -10.67 -12.29 -16.98
C GLN A 167 -11.03 -13.55 -16.18
N ILE A 168 -10.76 -13.56 -14.87
CA ILE A 168 -11.17 -14.66 -14.00
C ILE A 168 -12.69 -14.78 -14.00
N PHE A 169 -13.41 -13.67 -13.82
CA PHE A 169 -14.87 -13.70 -13.71
C PHE A 169 -15.54 -14.24 -14.97
N GLU A 170 -15.12 -13.76 -16.15
CA GLU A 170 -15.63 -14.23 -17.43
C GLU A 170 -15.24 -15.69 -17.72
N HIS A 171 -14.00 -16.09 -17.42
CA HIS A 171 -13.57 -17.49 -17.56
C HIS A 171 -14.40 -18.43 -16.67
N MET A 172 -14.61 -18.05 -15.40
CA MET A 172 -15.36 -18.85 -14.44
C MET A 172 -16.85 -18.94 -14.80
N LYS A 173 -17.47 -17.87 -15.30
CA LYS A 173 -18.86 -17.89 -15.81
C LYS A 173 -19.06 -18.89 -16.95
N LEU A 174 -18.06 -19.02 -17.83
CA LEU A 174 -18.15 -19.88 -19.01
C LEU A 174 -17.78 -21.35 -18.72
N HIS A 175 -16.93 -21.59 -17.72
CA HIS A 175 -16.28 -22.88 -17.53
C HIS A 175 -16.52 -23.54 -16.17
N SER A 176 -17.18 -22.87 -15.23
CA SER A 176 -17.41 -23.38 -13.87
C SER A 176 -18.84 -23.15 -13.40
N ASN A 177 -19.28 -23.99 -12.45
CA ASN A 177 -20.59 -23.86 -11.78
C ASN A 177 -20.47 -23.20 -10.40
N LEU A 178 -19.33 -22.61 -10.07
CA LEU A 178 -19.12 -21.93 -8.80
C LEU A 178 -20.00 -20.70 -8.68
N GLN A 179 -20.53 -20.48 -7.47
CA GLN A 179 -21.35 -19.31 -7.19
C GLN A 179 -20.45 -18.09 -7.01
N LEU A 180 -20.44 -17.26 -8.05
CA LEU A 180 -19.78 -15.96 -8.08
C LEU A 180 -20.79 -14.88 -7.72
N VAL A 181 -20.44 -13.99 -6.80
CA VAL A 181 -21.24 -12.82 -6.45
C VAL A 181 -20.62 -11.60 -7.16
N ASP A 182 -21.45 -10.82 -7.85
CA ASP A 182 -21.09 -9.54 -8.50
C ASP A 182 -21.74 -8.39 -7.73
#